data_AF-A0A2V3PT51-F1
#
_entry.id   AF-A0A2V3PT51-F1
#
_cell.length_a   1.000
_cell.length_b   1.000
_cell.length_c   1.000
_cell.angle_alpha   90.00
_cell.angle_beta   90.00
_cell.angle_gamma   90.00
#
_symmetry.space_group_name_H-M   'P 1'
#
loop_
_entity.id
_entity.type
_entity.pdbx_description
1 polymer ?
#
loop_
_entity_poly.entity_id
_entity_poly.type
_entity_poly.pdbx_seq_one_letter_code
_entity_poly.pdbx_strand_id
1 'polypeptide(L)'
;MLNLQTLNRTLLLSSKNNNSLGLDHGKMRLSLYFFYIGRKSDNKEYLLAAEKLLDDIFENIKTLKKIDIKDGLSGIGLGVHYLIKNKYVEGNINHVLEDIDNEIIKQLSYPRYYTQLTSSSLIPILYYLCLRLEDQKVSSENNYIYQEIIIQTVNYIYQQINSDFFNESLSYNIEECRLPLFLAVLSKLHKLQFYNNRVTKILEELSYHALSTIPILNANKLLLLWAINLVNKEIELENWARHITLLKNSLNIFSIFNDELRDKNIFFQDGISSIYLIIKDLKELFTDQELNTISDLTFSKIESSGIWNLLQAPQYLSKYGNLPNIFCIIPTLYFSDNKECQL
;
A
#
# COMPACT_ATOMS: atom_id res chain seq x y z
N MET A 1 -18.97 -20.38 -11.53
CA MET A 1 -17.51 -20.25 -11.41
C MET A 1 -17.06 -19.16 -12.36
N LEU A 2 -16.27 -18.19 -11.89
CA LEU A 2 -15.81 -17.07 -12.71
C LEU A 2 -15.06 -17.58 -13.95
N ASN A 3 -15.36 -17.08 -15.14
CA ASN A 3 -14.45 -17.24 -16.27
C ASN A 3 -13.38 -16.13 -16.17
N LEU A 4 -12.29 -16.43 -15.46
CA LEU A 4 -11.11 -15.56 -15.32
C LEU A 4 -10.61 -15.07 -16.70
N GLN A 5 -10.75 -15.88 -17.74
CA GLN A 5 -10.37 -15.48 -19.10
C GLN A 5 -11.23 -14.32 -19.61
N THR A 6 -12.53 -14.29 -19.27
CA THR A 6 -13.43 -13.18 -19.63
C THR A 6 -13.02 -11.89 -18.91
N LEU A 7 -12.68 -11.97 -17.62
CA LEU A 7 -12.19 -10.81 -16.86
C LEU A 7 -10.90 -10.26 -17.48
N ASN A 8 -9.90 -11.12 -17.69
CA ASN A 8 -8.60 -10.73 -18.22
C ASN A 8 -8.74 -10.12 -19.63
N ARG A 9 -9.54 -10.73 -20.50
CA ARG A 9 -9.85 -10.18 -21.83
C ARG A 9 -10.50 -8.81 -21.76
N THR A 10 -11.43 -8.62 -20.83
CA THR A 10 -12.12 -7.33 -20.70
C THR A 10 -11.17 -6.24 -20.19
N LEU A 11 -10.31 -6.55 -19.22
CA LEU A 11 -9.26 -5.64 -18.75
C LEU A 11 -8.24 -5.31 -19.85
N LEU A 12 -7.92 -6.27 -20.71
CA LEU A 12 -7.00 -6.08 -21.84
C LEU A 12 -7.61 -5.17 -22.91
N LEU A 13 -8.93 -5.20 -23.09
CA LEU A 13 -9.64 -4.30 -23.99
C LEU A 13 -9.76 -2.90 -23.39
N SER A 14 -10.06 -2.79 -22.09
CA SER A 14 -10.20 -1.50 -21.42
C SER A 14 -8.88 -0.75 -21.26
N SER A 15 -7.76 -1.48 -21.15
CA SER A 15 -6.43 -0.88 -21.01
C SER A 15 -6.06 0.02 -22.19
N LYS A 16 -6.54 -0.29 -23.40
CA LYS A 16 -6.31 0.49 -24.63
C LYS A 16 -6.91 1.89 -24.60
N ASN A 17 -7.92 2.12 -23.76
CA ASN A 17 -8.67 3.39 -23.69
C ASN A 17 -8.40 4.17 -22.39
N ASN A 18 -7.55 3.66 -21.49
CA ASN A 18 -7.26 4.34 -20.23
C ASN A 18 -6.14 5.37 -20.43
N ASN A 19 -6.40 6.65 -20.18
CA ASN A 19 -5.38 7.70 -20.28
C ASN A 19 -4.72 8.03 -18.94
N SER A 20 -5.24 7.53 -17.82
CA SER A 20 -4.63 7.77 -16.50
C SER A 20 -3.39 6.92 -16.33
N LEU A 21 -2.30 7.49 -15.80
CA LEU A 21 -1.02 6.79 -15.61
C LEU A 21 -0.90 6.14 -14.23
N GLY A 22 -1.60 6.67 -13.22
CA GLY A 22 -1.40 6.37 -11.80
C GLY A 22 -1.66 4.93 -11.36
N LEU A 23 -1.38 4.68 -10.07
CA LEU A 23 -1.47 3.36 -9.44
C LEU A 23 -2.90 2.96 -9.06
N ASP A 24 -3.78 3.90 -8.71
CA ASP A 24 -5.11 3.59 -8.19
C ASP A 24 -6.10 3.28 -9.33
N HIS A 25 -6.07 4.11 -10.37
CA HIS A 25 -7.01 4.07 -11.51
C HIS A 25 -6.34 4.04 -12.89
N GLY A 26 -5.01 4.00 -12.94
CA GLY A 26 -4.26 4.17 -14.19
C GLY A 26 -3.60 2.91 -14.74
N LYS A 27 -2.77 3.13 -15.76
CA LYS A 27 -2.00 2.10 -16.48
C LYS A 27 -1.05 1.35 -15.55
N MET A 28 -0.46 2.00 -14.53
CA MET A 28 0.48 1.34 -13.62
C MET A 28 -0.15 0.14 -12.92
N ARG A 29 -1.40 0.29 -12.46
CA ARG A 29 -2.18 -0.80 -11.87
C ARG A 29 -2.34 -1.97 -12.84
N LEU A 30 -2.77 -1.68 -14.06
CA LEU A 30 -3.02 -2.71 -15.06
C LEU A 30 -1.72 -3.41 -15.45
N SER A 31 -0.62 -2.66 -15.55
CA SER A 31 0.72 -3.22 -15.79
C SER A 31 1.12 -4.20 -14.67
N LEU A 32 1.02 -3.80 -13.39
CA LEU A 32 1.29 -4.69 -12.24
C LEU A 32 0.45 -5.96 -12.30
N TYR A 33 -0.84 -5.82 -12.55
CA TYR A 33 -1.76 -6.94 -12.66
C TYR A 33 -1.36 -7.91 -13.77
N PHE A 34 -1.12 -7.40 -14.99
CA PHE A 34 -0.79 -8.22 -16.14
C PHE A 34 0.59 -8.88 -16.02
N PHE A 35 1.57 -8.22 -15.41
CA PHE A 35 2.85 -8.85 -15.05
C PHE A 35 2.64 -10.04 -14.10
N TYR A 36 1.84 -9.85 -13.05
CA TYR A 36 1.53 -10.90 -12.09
C TYR A 36 0.81 -12.09 -12.74
N ILE A 37 -0.33 -11.86 -13.42
CA ILE A 37 -1.12 -12.94 -14.02
C ILE A 37 -0.39 -13.59 -15.20
N GLY A 38 0.35 -12.82 -15.99
CA GLY A 38 1.13 -13.32 -17.12
C GLY A 38 2.23 -14.26 -16.66
N ARG A 39 2.97 -13.90 -15.59
CA ARG A 39 3.95 -14.80 -14.97
C ARG A 39 3.30 -16.04 -14.37
N LYS A 40 2.21 -15.88 -13.64
CA LYS A 40 1.56 -17.00 -12.94
C LYS A 40 0.99 -18.04 -13.93
N SER A 41 0.44 -17.59 -15.05
CA SER A 41 -0.20 -18.45 -16.07
C SER A 41 0.70 -18.77 -17.27
N ASP A 42 1.98 -18.39 -17.23
CA ASP A 42 2.92 -18.46 -18.36
C ASP A 42 2.33 -17.89 -19.68
N ASN A 43 1.56 -16.81 -19.57
CA ASN A 43 0.83 -16.23 -20.69
C ASN A 43 1.57 -15.02 -21.27
N LYS A 44 2.17 -15.22 -22.45
CA LYS A 44 2.93 -14.20 -23.18
C LYS A 44 2.10 -13.00 -23.61
N GLU A 45 0.80 -13.17 -23.90
CA GLU A 45 -0.07 -12.06 -24.30
C GLU A 45 -0.23 -11.06 -23.14
N TYR A 46 -0.42 -11.56 -21.91
CA TYR A 46 -0.51 -10.70 -20.73
C TYR A 46 0.81 -10.01 -20.41
N LEU A 47 1.95 -10.72 -20.54
CA LEU A 47 3.26 -10.10 -20.34
C LEU A 47 3.52 -8.97 -21.35
N LEU A 48 3.25 -9.20 -22.63
CA LEU A 48 3.37 -8.16 -23.68
C LEU A 48 2.41 -6.98 -23.44
N ALA A 49 1.22 -7.23 -22.89
CA ALA A 49 0.31 -6.16 -22.51
C ALA A 49 0.83 -5.34 -21.33
N ALA A 50 1.44 -6.00 -20.34
CA ALA A 50 2.03 -5.36 -19.18
C ALA A 50 3.20 -4.44 -19.55
N GLU A 51 4.08 -4.92 -20.44
CA GLU A 51 5.22 -4.18 -21.00
C GLU A 51 4.74 -2.95 -21.77
N LYS A 52 3.80 -3.11 -22.70
CA LYS A 52 3.24 -1.98 -23.46
C LYS A 52 2.62 -0.91 -22.57
N LEU A 53 1.93 -1.32 -21.50
CA LEU A 53 1.38 -0.39 -20.53
C LEU A 53 2.48 0.35 -19.77
N LEU A 54 3.59 -0.32 -19.45
CA LEU A 54 4.72 0.28 -18.78
C LEU A 54 5.45 1.28 -19.70
N ASP A 55 5.69 0.92 -20.96
CA ASP A 55 6.29 1.79 -21.97
C ASP A 55 5.49 3.09 -22.14
N ASP A 56 4.17 2.95 -22.29
CA ASP A 56 3.24 4.07 -22.44
C ASP A 56 3.22 4.99 -21.20
N ILE A 57 3.37 4.44 -19.99
CA ILE A 57 3.56 5.25 -18.78
C ILE A 57 4.81 6.11 -18.88
N PHE A 58 5.95 5.53 -19.27
CA PHE A 58 7.21 6.27 -19.37
C PHE A 58 7.23 7.28 -20.51
N GLU A 59 6.61 6.97 -21.66
CA GLU A 59 6.43 7.90 -22.76
C GLU A 59 5.66 9.16 -22.33
N ASN A 60 4.68 9.00 -21.44
CA ASN A 60 3.79 10.07 -21.00
C ASN A 60 4.13 10.65 -19.61
N ILE A 61 5.14 10.13 -18.91
CA ILE A 61 5.38 10.43 -17.49
C ILE A 61 5.66 11.91 -17.22
N LYS A 62 6.30 12.60 -18.17
CA LYS A 62 6.67 14.03 -18.04
C LYS A 62 5.45 14.96 -17.98
N THR A 63 4.27 14.47 -18.42
CA THR A 63 3.00 15.20 -18.32
C THR A 63 2.44 15.22 -16.90
N LEU A 64 2.85 14.28 -16.06
CA LEU A 64 2.35 14.14 -14.70
C LEU A 64 3.11 15.06 -13.74
N LYS A 65 2.37 15.83 -12.94
CA LYS A 65 2.94 16.74 -11.91
C LYS A 65 2.54 16.38 -10.49
N LYS A 66 1.52 15.53 -10.31
CA LYS A 66 1.14 15.06 -8.99
C LYS A 66 2.21 14.10 -8.46
N ILE A 67 2.52 14.18 -7.17
CA ILE A 67 3.50 13.31 -6.52
C ILE A 67 2.88 12.33 -5.52
N ASP A 68 1.55 12.29 -5.39
CA ASP A 68 0.87 11.35 -4.51
C ASP A 68 0.97 9.89 -4.98
N ILE A 69 0.53 8.95 -4.14
CA ILE A 69 0.56 7.51 -4.46
C ILE A 69 -0.55 7.11 -5.43
N LYS A 70 -1.73 7.73 -5.38
CA LYS A 70 -2.89 7.24 -6.13
C LYS A 70 -2.75 7.51 -7.61
N ASP A 71 -2.53 8.77 -7.94
CA ASP A 71 -2.53 9.28 -9.31
C ASP A 71 -1.18 9.89 -9.70
N GLY A 72 -0.22 9.93 -8.77
CA GLY A 72 1.04 10.66 -8.92
C GLY A 72 2.28 9.79 -9.15
N LEU A 73 3.40 10.51 -9.27
CA LEU A 73 4.73 9.97 -9.55
C LEU A 73 5.21 8.95 -8.51
N SER A 74 4.91 9.16 -7.22
CA SER A 74 5.33 8.23 -6.17
C SER A 74 4.63 6.87 -6.28
N GLY A 75 3.37 6.83 -6.73
CA GLY A 75 2.65 5.59 -6.99
C GLY A 75 3.24 4.80 -8.15
N ILE A 76 3.57 5.49 -9.25
CA ILE A 76 4.26 4.91 -10.39
C ILE A 76 5.64 4.39 -9.96
N GLY A 77 6.39 5.20 -9.22
CA GLY A 77 7.70 4.83 -8.68
C GLY A 77 7.63 3.57 -7.80
N LEU A 78 6.65 3.47 -6.90
CA LEU A 78 6.41 2.26 -6.09
C LEU A 78 6.12 1.04 -6.97
N GLY A 79 5.28 1.20 -7.99
CA GLY A 79 4.95 0.13 -8.93
C GLY A 79 6.17 -0.39 -9.68
N VAL A 80 6.98 0.51 -10.24
CA VAL A 80 8.22 0.17 -10.94
C VAL A 80 9.24 -0.46 -9.99
N HIS A 81 9.41 0.10 -8.79
CA HIS A 81 10.27 -0.47 -7.76
C HIS A 81 9.86 -1.91 -7.44
N TYR A 82 8.56 -2.16 -7.25
CA TYR A 82 8.03 -3.52 -7.06
C TYR A 82 8.36 -4.44 -8.24
N LEU A 83 8.15 -4.00 -9.49
CA LEU A 83 8.43 -4.80 -10.68
C LEU A 83 9.91 -5.21 -10.76
N ILE A 84 10.84 -4.27 -10.55
CA ILE A 84 12.28 -4.53 -10.58
C ILE A 84 12.70 -5.45 -9.44
N LYS A 85 12.30 -5.15 -8.20
CA LYS A 85 12.68 -5.96 -7.01
C LYS A 85 12.17 -7.40 -7.09
N ASN A 86 11.02 -7.61 -7.72
CA ASN A 86 10.45 -8.94 -7.95
C ASN A 86 10.83 -9.54 -9.31
N LYS A 87 11.81 -8.95 -10.00
CA LYS A 87 12.36 -9.43 -11.29
C LYS A 87 11.31 -9.58 -12.40
N TYR A 88 10.21 -8.82 -12.36
CA TYR A 88 9.24 -8.73 -13.47
C TYR A 88 9.83 -8.00 -14.66
N VAL A 89 10.66 -7.02 -14.40
CA VAL A 89 11.43 -6.27 -15.41
C VAL A 89 12.88 -6.15 -14.95
N GLU A 90 13.79 -6.06 -15.91
CA GLU A 90 15.20 -5.79 -15.66
C GLU A 90 15.48 -4.29 -15.75
N GLY A 91 16.45 -3.81 -14.98
CA GLY A 91 16.86 -2.42 -15.01
C GLY A 91 17.60 -2.00 -13.74
N ASN A 92 18.46 -1.00 -13.87
CA ASN A 92 19.04 -0.35 -12.70
C ASN A 92 17.99 0.58 -12.10
N ILE A 93 17.52 0.25 -10.90
CA ILE A 93 16.44 0.97 -10.23
C ILE A 93 16.71 2.48 -10.06
N ASN A 94 17.96 2.87 -9.86
CA ASN A 94 18.35 4.27 -9.69
C ASN A 94 18.34 5.04 -11.00
N HIS A 95 18.63 4.38 -12.14
CA HIS A 95 18.50 5.02 -13.45
C HIS A 95 17.05 5.07 -13.92
N VAL A 96 16.29 3.98 -13.74
CA VAL A 96 14.90 3.90 -14.22
C VAL A 96 14.01 4.92 -13.50
N LEU A 97 14.24 5.16 -12.21
CA LEU A 97 13.42 6.05 -11.40
C LEU A 97 13.96 7.50 -11.31
N GLU A 98 15.07 7.82 -11.98
CA GLU A 98 15.76 9.11 -11.82
C GLU A 98 14.86 10.31 -12.10
N ASP A 99 14.14 10.32 -13.24
CA ASP A 99 13.24 11.42 -13.61
C ASP A 99 12.07 11.60 -12.62
N ILE A 100 11.55 10.48 -12.09
CA ILE A 100 10.48 10.45 -11.08
C ILE A 100 11.00 11.03 -9.78
N ASP A 101 12.15 10.53 -9.32
CA ASP A 101 12.80 10.88 -8.07
C ASP A 101 13.17 12.38 -8.07
N ASN A 102 13.75 12.88 -9.17
CA ASN A 102 14.12 14.27 -9.33
C ASN A 102 12.92 15.22 -9.21
N GLU A 103 11.77 14.90 -9.81
CA GLU A 103 10.59 15.75 -9.72
C GLU A 103 9.94 15.70 -8.33
N ILE A 104 9.93 14.54 -7.66
CA ILE A 104 9.46 14.41 -6.27
C ILE A 104 10.35 15.24 -5.34
N ILE A 105 11.67 15.04 -5.40
CA ILE A 105 12.66 15.76 -4.59
C ILE A 105 12.53 17.27 -4.81
N LYS A 106 12.42 17.71 -6.07
CA LYS A 106 12.21 19.11 -6.42
C LYS A 106 10.95 19.68 -5.77
N GLN A 107 9.81 18.99 -5.84
CA GLN A 107 8.58 19.50 -5.22
C GLN A 107 8.68 19.54 -3.69
N LEU A 108 9.31 18.55 -3.07
CA LEU A 108 9.53 18.53 -1.62
C LEU A 108 10.57 19.55 -1.15
N SER A 109 11.49 19.97 -2.01
CA SER A 109 12.54 20.96 -1.68
C SER A 109 12.03 22.40 -1.60
N TYR A 110 10.88 22.73 -2.22
CA TYR A 110 10.38 24.10 -2.27
C TYR A 110 9.09 24.28 -1.46
N PRO A 111 9.06 25.17 -0.45
CA PRO A 111 7.89 25.42 0.39
C PRO A 111 6.59 25.66 -0.37
N ARG A 112 6.65 26.36 -1.50
CA ARG A 112 5.47 26.63 -2.33
C ARG A 112 4.68 25.40 -2.78
N TYR A 113 5.33 24.24 -2.87
CA TYR A 113 4.70 22.98 -3.29
C TYR A 113 4.34 22.13 -2.07
N TYR A 114 5.31 21.79 -1.22
CA TYR A 114 5.06 20.81 -0.16
C TYR A 114 4.11 21.33 0.92
N THR A 115 3.99 22.65 1.11
CA THR A 115 3.02 23.22 2.08
C THR A 115 1.55 22.99 1.70
N GLN A 116 1.28 22.56 0.47
CA GLN A 116 -0.06 22.19 0.01
C GLN A 116 -0.39 20.72 0.33
N LEU A 117 0.60 19.93 0.78
CA LEU A 117 0.46 18.51 1.03
C LEU A 117 0.08 18.24 2.49
N THR A 118 -0.92 17.39 2.68
CA THR A 118 -1.34 16.94 3.99
C THR A 118 -0.47 15.78 4.47
N SER A 119 -0.44 15.54 5.79
CA SER A 119 0.18 14.35 6.38
C SER A 119 -0.32 13.05 5.72
N SER A 120 -1.60 12.94 5.38
CA SER A 120 -2.15 11.77 4.67
C SER A 120 -1.50 11.53 3.30
N SER A 121 -1.12 12.58 2.57
CA SER A 121 -0.37 12.44 1.31
C SER A 121 1.13 12.23 1.54
N LEU A 122 1.69 12.87 2.56
CA LEU A 122 3.14 12.85 2.82
C LEU A 122 3.62 11.54 3.45
N ILE A 123 2.84 10.90 4.32
CA ILE A 123 3.25 9.65 4.98
C ILE A 123 3.55 8.55 3.94
N PRO A 124 2.68 8.30 2.94
CA PRO A 124 2.98 7.32 1.89
C PRO A 124 4.14 7.74 0.96
N ILE A 125 4.31 9.05 0.69
CA ILE A 125 5.47 9.55 -0.07
C ILE A 125 6.77 9.32 0.73
N LEU A 126 6.74 9.54 2.05
CA LEU A 126 7.87 9.27 2.93
C LEU A 126 8.24 7.78 2.92
N TYR A 127 7.25 6.88 2.89
CA TYR A 127 7.51 5.45 2.71
C TYR A 127 8.24 5.17 1.39
N TYR A 128 7.80 5.77 0.28
CA TYR A 128 8.50 5.67 -1.01
C TYR A 128 9.96 6.16 -0.90
N LEU A 129 10.20 7.33 -0.31
CA LEU A 129 11.54 7.87 -0.11
C LEU A 129 12.43 6.94 0.73
N CYS A 130 11.89 6.29 1.76
CA CYS A 130 12.62 5.31 2.56
C CYS A 130 13.08 4.11 1.72
N LEU A 131 12.25 3.60 0.80
CA LEU A 131 12.65 2.53 -0.13
C LEU A 131 13.75 3.01 -1.07
N ARG A 132 13.63 4.22 -1.60
CA ARG A 132 14.64 4.79 -2.51
C ARG A 132 15.97 5.05 -1.81
N LEU A 133 15.97 5.44 -0.53
CA LEU A 133 17.18 5.58 0.28
C LEU A 133 17.89 4.24 0.47
N GLU A 134 17.15 3.15 0.70
CA GLU A 134 17.68 1.79 0.82
C GLU A 134 18.37 1.31 -0.47
N ASP A 135 17.93 1.80 -1.63
CA ASP A 135 18.54 1.52 -2.93
C ASP A 135 19.79 2.35 -3.25
N GLN A 136 20.09 3.38 -2.45
CA GLN A 136 21.27 4.20 -2.68
C GLN A 136 22.53 3.56 -2.13
N LYS A 137 23.64 3.80 -2.83
CA LYS A 137 24.96 3.51 -2.28
C LYS A 137 25.21 4.44 -1.09
N VAL A 138 25.58 3.86 0.06
CA VAL A 138 25.93 4.59 1.28
C VAL A 138 27.00 5.65 0.98
N SER A 139 26.80 6.87 1.50
CA SER A 139 27.71 8.02 1.33
C SER A 139 27.87 8.54 -0.11
N SER A 140 26.95 8.19 -1.02
CA SER A 140 26.85 8.86 -2.33
C SER A 140 26.13 10.21 -2.21
N GLU A 141 26.32 11.10 -3.18
CA GLU A 141 25.59 12.39 -3.24
C GLU A 141 24.08 12.19 -3.19
N ASN A 142 23.55 11.22 -3.94
CA ASN A 142 22.13 10.85 -3.90
C ASN A 142 21.69 10.41 -2.51
N ASN A 143 22.49 9.62 -1.80
CA ASN A 143 22.20 9.19 -0.43
C ASN A 143 21.97 10.39 0.50
N TYR A 144 22.82 11.42 0.42
CA TYR A 144 22.64 12.66 1.19
C TYR A 144 21.37 13.43 0.80
N ILE A 145 21.06 13.51 -0.50
CA ILE A 145 19.85 14.20 -0.98
C ILE A 145 18.58 13.53 -0.41
N TYR A 146 18.48 12.20 -0.48
CA TYR A 146 17.34 11.49 0.10
C TYR A 146 17.25 11.68 1.62
N GLN A 147 18.39 11.63 2.32
CA GLN A 147 18.44 11.86 3.76
C GLN A 147 17.88 13.24 4.15
N GLU A 148 18.29 14.29 3.46
CA GLU A 148 17.79 15.66 3.71
C GLU A 148 16.29 15.78 3.45
N ILE A 149 15.80 15.25 2.32
CA ILE A 149 14.38 15.31 1.97
C ILE A 149 13.53 14.49 2.95
N ILE A 150 14.03 13.35 3.40
CA ILE A 150 13.38 12.53 4.44
C ILE A 150 13.31 13.30 5.76
N ILE A 151 14.41 13.92 6.21
CA ILE A 151 14.42 14.75 7.44
C ILE A 151 13.38 15.87 7.34
N GLN A 152 13.36 16.60 6.24
CA GLN A 152 12.42 17.70 6.02
C GLN A 152 10.98 17.19 6.05
N THR A 153 10.71 16.08 5.35
CA THR A 153 9.37 15.49 5.26
C THR A 153 8.88 14.98 6.61
N VAL A 154 9.72 14.28 7.38
CA VAL A 154 9.40 13.81 8.75
C VAL A 154 9.05 14.98 9.66
N ASN A 155 9.88 16.03 9.67
CA ASN A 155 9.64 17.19 10.52
C ASN A 155 8.38 17.95 10.11
N TYR A 156 8.08 18.04 8.82
CA TYR A 156 6.87 18.69 8.34
C TYR A 156 5.62 17.88 8.69
N ILE A 157 5.62 16.55 8.56
CA ILE A 157 4.53 15.69 9.05
C ILE A 157 4.34 15.90 10.55
N TYR A 158 5.44 15.87 11.32
CA TYR A 158 5.40 16.06 12.77
C TYR A 158 4.81 17.42 13.18
N GLN A 159 5.11 18.50 12.46
CA GLN A 159 4.51 19.83 12.68
C GLN A 159 3.00 19.88 12.41
N GLN A 160 2.47 18.97 11.59
CA GLN A 160 1.03 18.88 11.30
C GLN A 160 0.26 18.03 12.33
N ILE A 161 0.94 17.41 13.29
CA ILE A 161 0.28 16.57 14.29
C ILE A 161 -0.58 17.44 15.21
N ASN A 162 -1.87 17.15 15.22
CA ASN A 162 -2.89 17.80 16.03
C ASN A 162 -3.87 16.74 16.57
N SER A 163 -4.92 17.15 17.29
CA SER A 163 -5.93 16.22 17.82
C SER A 163 -6.52 15.31 16.74
N ASP A 164 -6.78 15.86 15.55
CA ASP A 164 -7.42 15.11 14.47
C ASP A 164 -6.54 13.97 13.96
N PHE A 165 -5.21 14.07 14.09
CA PHE A 165 -4.25 13.04 13.70
C PHE A 165 -4.51 11.69 14.38
N PHE A 166 -5.12 11.72 15.56
CA PHE A 166 -5.40 10.55 16.39
C PHE A 166 -6.86 10.08 16.31
N ASN A 167 -7.73 10.80 15.61
CA ASN A 167 -9.15 10.48 15.56
C ASN A 167 -9.42 9.20 14.76
N GLU A 168 -10.34 8.39 15.28
CA GLU A 168 -10.87 7.22 14.60
C GLU A 168 -12.05 7.59 13.69
N SER A 169 -12.00 7.19 12.42
CA SER A 169 -13.09 7.34 11.46
C SER A 169 -14.27 6.40 11.77
N LEU A 170 -15.48 6.79 11.37
CA LEU A 170 -16.71 5.99 11.55
C LEU A 170 -16.70 4.67 10.76
N SER A 171 -15.90 4.59 9.71
CA SER A 171 -15.70 3.40 8.89
C SER A 171 -14.21 3.19 8.65
N TYR A 172 -13.81 1.93 8.49
CA TYR A 172 -12.44 1.59 8.16
C TYR A 172 -12.02 2.22 6.83
N ASN A 173 -10.92 2.96 6.87
CA ASN A 173 -10.18 3.39 5.69
C ASN A 173 -8.70 3.49 6.08
N ILE A 174 -7.85 2.68 5.45
CA ILE A 174 -6.42 2.62 5.76
C ILE A 174 -5.75 3.98 5.56
N GLU A 175 -6.17 4.77 4.56
CA GLU A 175 -5.54 6.04 4.21
C GLU A 175 -5.89 7.18 5.18
N GLU A 176 -6.99 7.03 5.92
CA GLU A 176 -7.39 8.00 6.95
C GLU A 176 -6.70 7.72 8.29
N CYS A 177 -6.15 6.52 8.48
CA CYS A 177 -5.50 6.06 9.71
C CYS A 177 -4.05 6.60 9.83
N ARG A 178 -3.91 7.90 10.06
CA ARG A 178 -2.62 8.62 10.06
C ARG A 178 -1.63 8.11 11.11
N LEU A 179 -2.05 7.91 12.37
CA LEU A 179 -1.15 7.45 13.43
C LEU A 179 -0.52 6.09 13.10
N PRO A 180 -1.27 5.00 12.84
CA PRO A 180 -0.67 3.72 12.48
C PRO A 180 0.26 3.80 11.27
N LEU A 181 -0.14 4.50 10.20
CA LEU A 181 0.69 4.63 9.00
C LEU A 181 2.00 5.37 9.31
N PHE A 182 1.96 6.44 10.10
CA PHE A 182 3.18 7.17 10.44
C PHE A 182 4.11 6.36 11.33
N LEU A 183 3.58 5.62 12.32
CA LEU A 183 4.35 4.71 13.16
C LEU A 183 5.06 3.64 12.32
N ALA A 184 4.37 3.04 11.35
CA ALA A 184 4.95 2.05 10.43
C ALA A 184 6.11 2.64 9.61
N VAL A 185 5.96 3.87 9.11
CA VAL A 185 7.03 4.55 8.35
C VAL A 185 8.20 4.95 9.25
N LEU A 186 7.95 5.38 10.50
CA LEU A 186 9.01 5.65 11.48
C LEU A 186 9.80 4.39 11.84
N SER A 187 9.13 3.24 12.00
CA SER A 187 9.80 1.93 12.16
C SER A 187 10.71 1.61 10.96
N LYS A 188 10.19 1.75 9.73
CA LYS A 188 11.00 1.56 8.51
C LYS A 188 12.19 2.51 8.46
N LEU A 189 12.03 3.78 8.84
CA LEU A 189 13.11 4.76 8.87
C LEU A 189 14.17 4.40 9.92
N HIS A 190 13.75 3.99 11.13
CA HIS A 190 14.67 3.54 12.19
C HIS A 190 15.54 2.37 11.72
N LYS A 191 14.95 1.42 10.97
CA LYS A 191 15.66 0.28 10.38
C LYS A 191 16.76 0.69 9.40
N LEU A 192 16.63 1.84 8.73
CA LEU A 192 17.66 2.37 7.82
C LEU A 192 18.90 2.92 8.57
N GLN A 193 18.90 2.91 9.91
CA GLN A 193 20.02 3.36 10.75
C GLN A 193 20.41 4.82 10.49
N PHE A 194 19.42 5.65 10.17
CA PHE A 194 19.58 7.07 9.88
C PHE A 194 18.50 7.87 10.61
N TYR A 195 18.88 9.01 11.19
CA TYR A 195 17.99 9.89 11.95
C TYR A 195 17.33 9.24 13.18
N ASN A 196 17.86 8.09 13.63
CA ASN A 196 17.29 7.27 14.71
C ASN A 196 17.04 8.06 16.00
N ASN A 197 17.98 8.89 16.46
CA ASN A 197 17.80 9.69 17.68
C ASN A 197 16.54 10.56 17.64
N ARG A 198 16.26 11.21 16.50
CA ARG A 198 15.03 12.01 16.36
C ARG A 198 13.80 11.11 16.24
N VAL A 199 13.88 10.03 15.46
CA VAL A 199 12.79 9.07 15.29
C VAL A 199 12.38 8.49 16.65
N THR A 200 13.33 8.06 17.48
CA THR A 200 13.07 7.56 18.84
C THR A 200 12.37 8.62 19.69
N LYS A 201 12.80 9.89 19.63
CA LYS A 201 12.12 10.98 20.36
C LYS A 201 10.69 11.21 19.89
N ILE A 202 10.45 11.18 18.58
CA ILE A 202 9.08 11.27 18.03
C ILE A 202 8.24 10.09 18.52
N LEU A 203 8.78 8.86 18.53
CA LEU A 203 8.08 7.67 19.00
C LEU A 203 7.80 7.71 20.51
N GLU A 204 8.73 8.21 21.32
CA GLU A 204 8.52 8.46 22.76
C GLU A 204 7.33 9.40 22.97
N GLU A 205 7.25 10.51 22.24
CA GLU A 205 6.14 11.46 22.34
C GLU A 205 4.81 10.89 21.83
N LEU A 206 4.83 10.19 20.69
CA LEU A 206 3.62 9.55 20.14
C LEU A 206 3.14 8.38 21.01
N SER A 207 4.00 7.79 21.85
CA SER A 207 3.63 6.67 22.71
C SER A 207 2.51 7.02 23.68
N TYR A 208 2.41 8.26 24.16
CA TYR A 208 1.33 8.68 25.06
C TYR A 208 -0.05 8.53 24.41
N HIS A 209 -0.17 8.85 23.12
CA HIS A 209 -1.40 8.65 22.36
C HIS A 209 -1.55 7.19 21.90
N ALA A 210 -0.50 6.60 21.31
CA ALA A 210 -0.57 5.25 20.77
C ALA A 210 -0.93 4.21 21.84
N LEU A 211 -0.34 4.29 23.03
CA LEU A 211 -0.52 3.31 24.10
C LEU A 211 -1.75 3.58 24.98
N SER A 212 -2.40 4.74 24.85
CA SER A 212 -3.68 5.06 25.50
C SER A 212 -4.89 4.83 24.59
N THR A 213 -4.68 4.53 23.30
CA THR A 213 -5.74 4.32 22.33
C THR A 213 -6.07 2.84 22.21
N ILE A 214 -7.34 2.48 22.34
CA ILE A 214 -7.88 1.18 21.92
C ILE A 214 -9.01 1.49 20.92
N PRO A 215 -8.78 1.32 19.61
CA PRO A 215 -9.79 1.63 18.60
C PRO A 215 -11.07 0.81 18.82
N ILE A 216 -12.21 1.43 18.51
CA ILE A 216 -13.54 0.82 18.56
C ILE A 216 -13.68 -0.18 17.42
N LEU A 217 -13.32 0.21 16.19
CA LEU A 217 -13.34 -0.69 15.04
C LEU A 217 -12.19 -1.69 15.15
N ASN A 218 -12.50 -2.98 15.03
CA ASN A 218 -11.52 -4.06 15.02
C ASN A 218 -10.57 -3.94 13.82
N ALA A 219 -11.02 -3.40 12.69
CA ALA A 219 -10.17 -3.10 11.54
C ALA A 219 -9.09 -2.05 11.88
N ASN A 220 -9.46 -0.98 12.58
CA ASN A 220 -8.52 0.05 13.03
C ASN A 220 -7.62 -0.47 14.16
N LYS A 221 -8.17 -1.31 15.05
CA LYS A 221 -7.42 -1.99 16.11
C LYS A 221 -6.35 -2.91 15.53
N LEU A 222 -6.68 -3.67 14.49
CA LEU A 222 -5.73 -4.50 13.75
C LEU A 222 -4.62 -3.65 13.10
N LEU A 223 -4.97 -2.51 12.51
CA LEU A 223 -4.00 -1.61 11.90
C LEU A 223 -3.07 -0.95 12.93
N LEU A 224 -3.59 -0.54 14.09
CA LEU A 224 -2.78 -0.04 15.20
C LEU A 224 -1.87 -1.15 15.77
N LEU A 225 -2.39 -2.36 15.95
CA LEU A 225 -1.62 -3.54 16.37
C LEU A 225 -0.46 -3.79 15.41
N TRP A 226 -0.71 -3.73 14.10
CA TRP A 226 0.32 -3.86 13.06
C TRP A 226 1.42 -2.82 13.21
N ALA A 227 1.06 -1.54 13.29
CA ALA A 227 2.04 -0.47 13.39
C ALA A 227 2.86 -0.51 14.68
N ILE A 228 2.23 -0.78 15.83
CA ILE A 228 2.93 -0.91 17.12
C ILE A 228 3.84 -2.14 17.13
N ASN A 229 3.42 -3.25 16.52
CA ASN A 229 4.27 -4.43 16.36
C ASN A 229 5.50 -4.15 15.50
N LEU A 230 5.36 -3.40 14.40
CA LEU A 230 6.50 -2.97 13.59
C LEU A 230 7.49 -2.10 14.38
N VAL A 231 7.00 -1.16 15.19
CA VAL A 231 7.87 -0.33 16.04
C VAL A 231 8.57 -1.19 17.09
N ASN A 232 7.83 -2.07 17.77
CA ASN A 232 8.39 -2.89 18.84
C ASN A 232 9.43 -3.91 18.36
N LYS A 233 9.32 -4.40 17.12
CA LYS A 233 10.35 -5.25 16.48
C LYS A 233 11.68 -4.52 16.27
N GLU A 234 11.68 -3.21 16.16
CA GLU A 234 12.89 -2.41 15.86
C GLU A 234 13.50 -1.73 17.09
N ILE A 235 12.70 -1.42 18.12
CA ILE A 235 13.14 -0.63 19.29
C ILE A 235 12.96 -1.37 20.63
N GLU A 236 12.19 -2.46 20.66
CA GLU A 236 11.96 -3.32 21.84
C GLU A 236 11.63 -2.54 23.13
N LEU A 237 10.40 -2.03 23.23
CA LEU A 237 9.94 -1.25 24.38
C LEU A 237 8.90 -2.02 25.18
N GLU A 238 9.14 -2.23 26.48
CA GLU A 238 8.27 -3.05 27.34
C GLU A 238 6.80 -2.59 27.33
N ASN A 239 6.57 -1.28 27.38
CA ASN A 239 5.21 -0.72 27.36
C ASN A 239 4.49 -0.98 26.02
N TRP A 240 5.23 -1.00 24.91
CA TRP A 240 4.68 -1.32 23.58
C TRP A 240 4.32 -2.80 23.50
N ALA A 241 5.19 -3.70 23.98
CA ALA A 241 4.90 -5.14 24.04
C ALA A 241 3.64 -5.46 24.88
N ARG A 242 3.47 -4.79 26.02
CA ARG A 242 2.25 -4.90 26.83
C ARG A 242 1.01 -4.43 26.05
N HIS A 243 1.11 -3.31 25.34
CA HIS A 243 -0.01 -2.80 24.56
C HIS A 243 -0.34 -3.67 23.34
N ILE A 244 0.65 -4.28 22.67
CA ILE A 244 0.44 -5.31 21.63
C ILE A 244 -0.42 -6.44 22.18
N THR A 245 -0.11 -6.94 23.38
CA THR A 245 -0.89 -7.99 24.04
C THR A 245 -2.33 -7.54 24.30
N LEU A 246 -2.53 -6.30 24.77
CA LEU A 246 -3.86 -5.73 25.02
C LEU A 246 -4.70 -5.61 23.72
N LEU A 247 -4.12 -5.08 22.64
CA LEU A 247 -4.80 -4.95 21.36
C LEU A 247 -5.13 -6.32 20.77
N LYS A 248 -4.18 -7.28 20.79
CA LYS A 248 -4.39 -8.63 20.28
C LYS A 248 -5.48 -9.37 21.06
N ASN A 249 -5.49 -9.27 22.39
CA ASN A 249 -6.51 -9.95 23.22
C ASN A 249 -7.91 -9.34 23.08
N SER A 250 -8.00 -8.05 22.73
CA SER A 250 -9.29 -7.37 22.51
C SER A 250 -9.75 -7.38 21.05
N LEU A 251 -8.96 -7.96 20.14
CA LEU A 251 -9.27 -8.01 18.71
C LEU A 251 -10.28 -9.11 18.40
N ASN A 252 -11.43 -8.73 17.84
CA ASN A 252 -12.38 -9.67 17.26
C ASN A 252 -12.29 -9.62 15.73
N ILE A 253 -11.55 -10.57 15.15
CA ILE A 253 -11.37 -10.64 13.69
C ILE A 253 -12.71 -10.89 13.01
N PHE A 254 -13.55 -11.79 13.51
CA PHE A 254 -14.82 -12.12 12.88
C PHE A 254 -15.75 -10.90 12.74
N SER A 255 -15.71 -9.97 13.70
CA SER A 255 -16.47 -8.73 13.62
C SER A 255 -16.01 -7.82 12.47
N ILE A 256 -14.72 -7.83 12.12
CA ILE A 256 -14.22 -7.14 10.92
C ILE A 256 -14.95 -7.66 9.68
N PHE A 257 -15.04 -8.98 9.53
CA PHE A 257 -15.63 -9.61 8.35
C PHE A 257 -17.15 -9.49 8.30
N ASN A 258 -17.83 -9.60 9.44
CA ASN A 258 -19.28 -9.72 9.49
C ASN A 258 -19.99 -8.38 9.70
N ASP A 259 -19.39 -7.47 10.50
CA ASP A 259 -20.08 -6.29 11.01
C ASP A 259 -19.51 -4.98 10.47
N GLU A 260 -18.17 -4.90 10.32
CA GLU A 260 -17.50 -3.64 9.98
C GLU A 260 -17.36 -3.42 8.47
N LEU A 261 -16.99 -4.48 7.73
CA LEU A 261 -16.80 -4.41 6.29
C LEU A 261 -18.11 -4.69 5.54
N ARG A 262 -18.66 -3.67 4.86
CA ARG A 262 -19.89 -3.78 4.06
C ARG A 262 -19.72 -4.76 2.88
N ASP A 263 -20.82 -5.18 2.25
CA ASP A 263 -20.85 -6.14 1.12
C ASP A 263 -19.97 -5.75 -0.10
N LYS A 264 -19.65 -4.47 -0.22
CA LYS A 264 -18.80 -3.89 -1.29
C LYS A 264 -17.35 -3.66 -0.86
N ASN A 265 -16.96 -4.08 0.34
CA ASN A 265 -15.67 -3.74 0.91
C ASN A 265 -14.63 -4.80 0.54
N ILE A 266 -14.43 -5.03 -0.75
CA ILE A 266 -13.34 -5.89 -1.25
C ILE A 266 -12.10 -5.09 -1.64
N PHE A 267 -12.22 -3.77 -1.72
CA PHE A 267 -11.15 -2.83 -2.03
C PHE A 267 -9.99 -2.86 -1.03
N PHE A 268 -8.84 -2.31 -1.43
CA PHE A 268 -7.70 -2.16 -0.52
C PHE A 268 -7.88 -0.99 0.46
N GLN A 269 -8.49 0.11 0.05
CA GLN A 269 -8.59 1.31 0.89
C GLN A 269 -9.46 1.07 2.13
N ASP A 270 -10.61 0.45 1.96
CA ASP A 270 -11.68 0.34 2.97
C ASP A 270 -12.26 -1.08 3.05
N GLY A 271 -11.50 -2.08 2.56
CA GLY A 271 -11.99 -3.44 2.39
C GLY A 271 -11.03 -4.56 2.77
N ILE A 272 -11.46 -5.78 2.46
CA ILE A 272 -10.84 -6.99 2.99
C ILE A 272 -9.43 -7.24 2.45
N SER A 273 -9.08 -6.64 1.31
CA SER A 273 -7.76 -6.80 0.69
C SER A 273 -6.63 -6.28 1.58
N SER A 274 -6.79 -5.10 2.19
CA SER A 274 -5.78 -4.56 3.11
C SER A 274 -5.77 -5.31 4.44
N ILE A 275 -6.94 -5.65 4.97
CA ILE A 275 -7.07 -6.46 6.20
C ILE A 275 -6.30 -7.78 6.06
N TYR A 276 -6.48 -8.50 4.95
CA TYR A 276 -5.78 -9.75 4.70
C TYR A 276 -4.27 -9.58 4.62
N LEU A 277 -3.80 -8.52 3.93
CA LEU A 277 -2.37 -8.21 3.83
C LEU A 277 -1.74 -7.85 5.19
N ILE A 278 -2.45 -7.08 6.02
CA ILE A 278 -2.02 -6.74 7.37
C ILE A 278 -1.92 -8.00 8.24
N ILE A 279 -2.90 -8.90 8.16
CA ILE A 279 -2.88 -10.17 8.90
C ILE A 279 -1.70 -11.05 8.45
N LYS A 280 -1.43 -11.12 7.14
CA LYS A 280 -0.26 -11.85 6.61
C LYS A 280 1.06 -11.32 7.17
N ASP A 281 1.20 -10.01 7.30
CA ASP A 281 2.40 -9.39 7.90
C ASP A 281 2.49 -9.64 9.41
N LEU A 282 1.32 -9.77 10.07
CA LEU A 282 1.20 -10.13 11.48
C LEU A 282 1.14 -11.65 11.75
N LYS A 283 1.44 -12.51 10.78
CA LYS A 283 1.24 -13.98 10.89
C LYS A 283 1.80 -14.61 12.17
N GLU A 284 2.90 -14.07 12.71
CA GLU A 284 3.55 -14.55 13.94
C GLU A 284 2.68 -14.36 15.20
N LEU A 285 1.66 -13.51 15.15
CA LEU A 285 0.70 -13.27 16.23
C LEU A 285 -0.58 -14.11 16.11
N PHE A 286 -0.66 -15.00 15.11
CA PHE A 286 -1.81 -15.87 14.88
C PHE A 286 -1.36 -17.33 14.74
N THR A 287 -2.24 -18.24 15.16
CA THR A 287 -2.07 -19.68 14.92
C THR A 287 -2.34 -20.02 13.45
N ASP A 288 -1.76 -21.12 12.97
CA ASP A 288 -2.03 -21.61 11.61
C ASP A 288 -3.54 -21.85 11.36
N GLN A 289 -4.27 -22.30 12.39
CA GLN A 289 -5.72 -22.50 12.31
C GLN A 289 -6.48 -21.18 12.14
N GLU A 290 -6.11 -20.13 12.88
CA GLU A 290 -6.67 -18.78 12.69
C GLU A 290 -6.38 -18.27 11.28
N LEU A 291 -5.13 -18.39 10.81
CA LEU A 291 -4.72 -17.91 9.48
C LEU A 291 -5.50 -18.62 8.36
N ASN A 292 -5.68 -19.94 8.45
CA ASN A 292 -6.48 -20.69 7.48
C ASN A 292 -7.94 -20.23 7.49
N THR A 293 -8.54 -20.08 8.69
CA THR A 293 -9.92 -19.60 8.84
C THR A 293 -10.10 -18.20 8.22
N ILE A 294 -9.16 -17.29 8.47
CA ILE A 294 -9.15 -15.93 7.93
C ILE A 294 -9.04 -15.96 6.40
N SER A 295 -8.22 -16.85 5.85
CA SER A 295 -8.08 -17.05 4.42
C SER A 295 -9.40 -17.50 3.79
N ASP A 296 -10.06 -18.50 4.36
CA ASP A 296 -11.35 -19.00 3.88
C ASP A 296 -12.44 -17.92 3.95
N LEU A 297 -12.52 -17.17 5.06
CA LEU A 297 -13.45 -16.05 5.20
C LEU A 297 -13.19 -14.94 4.18
N THR A 298 -11.92 -14.65 3.90
CA THR A 298 -11.52 -13.63 2.92
C THR A 298 -11.99 -14.03 1.53
N PHE A 299 -11.74 -15.27 1.11
CA PHE A 299 -12.16 -15.75 -0.20
C PHE A 299 -13.67 -15.85 -0.32
N SER A 300 -14.36 -16.38 0.70
CA SER A 300 -15.82 -16.42 0.73
C SER A 300 -16.44 -15.02 0.60
N LYS A 301 -15.91 -14.02 1.31
CA LYS A 301 -16.40 -12.63 1.24
C LYS A 301 -16.12 -11.99 -0.13
N ILE A 302 -14.96 -12.27 -0.73
CA ILE A 302 -14.65 -11.82 -2.09
C ILE A 302 -15.63 -12.42 -3.09
N GLU A 303 -15.81 -13.75 -3.06
CA GLU A 303 -16.65 -14.47 -4.02
C GLU A 303 -18.13 -14.11 -3.91
N SER A 304 -18.61 -13.85 -2.70
CA SER A 304 -20.01 -13.47 -2.45
C SER A 304 -20.29 -11.98 -2.65
N SER A 305 -19.26 -11.13 -2.71
CA SER A 305 -19.42 -9.67 -2.80
C SER A 305 -20.25 -9.22 -4.01
N GLY A 306 -21.16 -8.27 -3.80
CA GLY A 306 -21.88 -7.61 -4.88
C GLY A 306 -20.97 -7.00 -5.96
N ILE A 307 -19.77 -6.50 -5.61
CA ILE A 307 -18.85 -5.98 -6.64
C ILE A 307 -18.25 -7.12 -7.46
N TRP A 308 -17.86 -8.22 -6.82
CA TRP A 308 -17.33 -9.38 -7.53
C TRP A 308 -18.35 -9.91 -8.55
N ASN A 309 -19.63 -9.91 -8.18
CA ASN A 309 -20.73 -10.24 -9.10
C ASN A 309 -20.89 -9.22 -10.24
N LEU A 310 -20.76 -7.91 -9.96
CA LEU A 310 -20.82 -6.88 -11.00
C LEU A 310 -19.66 -7.00 -12.01
N LEU A 311 -18.47 -7.41 -11.55
CA LEU A 311 -17.31 -7.64 -12.41
C LEU A 311 -17.47 -8.83 -13.36
N GLN A 312 -18.48 -9.69 -13.16
CA GLN A 312 -18.78 -10.78 -14.09
C GLN A 312 -19.52 -10.29 -15.34
N ALA A 313 -20.11 -9.09 -15.31
CA ALA A 313 -20.92 -8.56 -16.40
C ALA A 313 -20.11 -7.54 -17.24
N PRO A 314 -19.88 -7.79 -18.55
CA PRO A 314 -19.02 -6.96 -19.41
C PRO A 314 -19.41 -5.47 -19.46
N GLN A 315 -20.71 -5.19 -19.42
CA GLN A 315 -21.27 -3.83 -19.42
C GLN A 315 -20.94 -3.01 -18.17
N TYR A 316 -20.62 -3.68 -17.06
CA TYR A 316 -20.24 -3.04 -15.81
C TYR A 316 -18.72 -2.91 -15.68
N LEU A 317 -17.94 -3.75 -16.36
CA LEU A 317 -16.47 -3.64 -16.41
C LEU A 317 -15.98 -2.35 -17.09
N SER A 318 -16.70 -1.81 -18.07
CA SER A 318 -16.35 -0.51 -18.66
C SER A 318 -16.66 0.69 -17.73
N LYS A 319 -17.68 0.55 -16.87
CA LYS A 319 -18.15 1.58 -15.93
C LYS A 319 -17.46 1.51 -14.56
N TYR A 320 -17.06 0.30 -14.16
CA TYR A 320 -16.50 -0.06 -12.86
C TYR A 320 -15.11 -0.71 -12.96
N GLY A 321 -14.56 -0.90 -14.15
CA GLY A 321 -13.14 -1.26 -14.35
C GLY A 321 -12.18 -0.16 -13.91
N ASN A 322 -12.71 1.06 -13.76
CA ASN A 322 -12.08 2.19 -13.08
C ASN A 322 -12.38 2.20 -11.57
N LEU A 323 -12.91 1.13 -10.98
CA LEU A 323 -12.99 1.05 -9.51
C LEU A 323 -11.58 0.75 -8.98
N PRO A 324 -11.11 1.49 -7.97
CA PRO A 324 -9.76 1.38 -7.42
C PRO A 324 -9.47 -0.03 -6.88
N ASN A 325 -8.20 -0.44 -6.83
CA ASN A 325 -7.68 -1.53 -5.98
C ASN A 325 -8.20 -2.98 -6.09
N ILE A 326 -9.31 -3.29 -6.77
CA ILE A 326 -9.80 -4.67 -6.89
C ILE A 326 -8.81 -5.52 -7.69
N PHE A 327 -8.33 -5.01 -8.82
CA PHE A 327 -7.67 -5.86 -9.81
C PHE A 327 -6.20 -6.18 -9.50
N CYS A 328 -5.50 -5.39 -8.68
CA CYS A 328 -4.10 -5.70 -8.34
C CYS A 328 -3.94 -6.62 -7.14
N ILE A 329 -4.91 -6.66 -6.22
CA ILE A 329 -4.71 -7.31 -4.92
C ILE A 329 -5.63 -8.51 -4.80
N ILE A 330 -6.92 -8.41 -5.15
CA ILE A 330 -7.85 -9.54 -5.01
C ILE A 330 -7.46 -10.73 -5.87
N PRO A 331 -7.18 -10.59 -7.19
CA PRO A 331 -6.70 -11.71 -7.98
C PRO A 331 -5.37 -12.20 -7.44
N THR A 332 -4.43 -11.33 -7.09
CA THR A 332 -3.10 -11.70 -6.57
C THR A 332 -3.16 -12.48 -5.26
N LEU A 333 -4.09 -12.14 -4.36
CA LEU A 333 -4.37 -12.85 -3.12
C LEU A 333 -5.12 -14.17 -3.36
N TYR A 334 -6.16 -14.14 -4.21
CA TYR A 334 -6.87 -15.35 -4.67
C TYR A 334 -5.92 -16.32 -5.37
N PHE A 335 -4.91 -15.81 -6.06
CA PHE A 335 -3.96 -16.60 -6.80
C PHE A 335 -2.71 -17.00 -6.01
N SER A 336 -2.33 -16.30 -4.93
CA SER A 336 -1.19 -16.71 -4.12
C SER A 336 -1.45 -17.98 -3.32
N ASP A 337 -2.69 -18.20 -2.87
CA ASP A 337 -3.00 -19.27 -1.90
C ASP A 337 -3.93 -20.36 -2.47
N ASN A 338 -4.63 -20.11 -3.58
CA ASN A 338 -5.56 -21.08 -4.13
C ASN A 338 -4.86 -22.06 -5.09
N LYS A 339 -4.67 -23.31 -4.62
CA LYS A 339 -4.02 -24.41 -5.37
C LYS A 339 -4.79 -24.81 -6.63
N GLU A 340 -6.08 -24.54 -6.70
CA GLU A 340 -6.95 -24.94 -7.82
C GLU A 340 -6.85 -24.02 -9.05
N CYS A 341 -6.21 -22.85 -8.93
CA CYS A 341 -6.00 -21.93 -10.05
C CYS A 341 -4.71 -22.22 -10.85
N GLN A 342 -4.24 -23.47 -10.85
CA GLN A 342 -3.14 -23.97 -11.68
C GLN A 342 -3.67 -24.68 -12.94
N LEU A 343 -4.59 -24.04 -13.68
CA LEU A 343 -5.11 -24.55 -14.95
C LEU A 343 -4.72 -23.65 -16.12
#